data_AF-A0A1W9W8G1-F1
#
_entry.id   AF-A0A1W9W8G1-F1
#
_cell.length_a   1.000
_cell.length_b   1.000
_cell.length_c   1.000
_cell.angle_alpha   90.00
_cell.angle_beta   90.00
_cell.angle_gamma   90.00
#
_symmetry.space_group_name_H-M   'P 1'
#
loop_
_entity.id
_entity.type
_entity.pdbx_description
1 polymer ?
#
loop_
_entity_poly.entity_id
_entity_poly.type
_entity_poly.pdbx_seq_one_letter_code
_entity_poly.pdbx_strand_id
1 'polypeptide(L)' 'MKIEELIAGKNDGQNVQVAGISLPISALKQFIGDGYTHLKPYQAEKTFSLWGKACTGCFSEQEIVNRL' A
#
# COMPACT_ATOMS: atom_id res chain seq x y z
N MET A 1 -8.05 -0.20 -5.73
CA MET A 1 -7.84 -1.68 -5.69
C MET A 1 -7.80 -2.13 -4.25
N LYS A 2 -8.22 -3.37 -3.94
CA LYS A 2 -8.09 -3.89 -2.58
C LYS A 2 -6.65 -4.29 -2.31
N ILE A 3 -6.15 -3.99 -1.11
CA ILE A 3 -4.76 -4.30 -0.74
C ILE A 3 -4.57 -5.82 -0.65
N GLU A 4 -5.56 -6.55 -0.11
CA GLU A 4 -5.52 -8.01 0.01
C GLU A 4 -5.38 -8.72 -1.34
N GLU A 5 -6.11 -8.28 -2.36
CA GLU A 5 -6.03 -8.83 -3.72
C GLU A 5 -4.65 -8.57 -4.34
N LEU A 6 -4.03 -7.45 -4.00
CA LEU A 6 -2.74 -7.03 -4.53
C LEU A 6 -1.58 -7.88 -3.99
N ILE A 7 -1.71 -8.34 -2.74
CA ILE A 7 -0.70 -9.14 -2.04
C ILE A 7 -1.02 -10.65 -1.98
N ALA A 8 -2.16 -11.07 -2.54
CA ALA A 8 -2.59 -12.46 -2.51
C ALA A 8 -1.53 -13.40 -3.13
N GLY A 9 -1.22 -14.50 -2.42
CA GLY A 9 -0.23 -15.49 -2.85
C GLY A 9 1.23 -15.03 -2.78
N LYS A 10 1.52 -13.89 -2.14
CA LYS A 10 2.87 -13.35 -2.00
C LYS A 10 3.32 -13.32 -0.53
N ASN A 11 4.63 -13.37 -0.33
CA ASN A 11 5.27 -13.44 0.99
C ASN A 11 5.80 -12.07 1.44
N ASP A 12 6.03 -11.91 2.75
CA ASP A 12 6.36 -10.63 3.38
C ASP A 12 7.71 -10.03 2.94
N GLY A 13 8.64 -10.88 2.50
CA GLY A 13 9.94 -10.46 1.95
C GLY A 13 9.90 -10.05 0.48
N GLN A 14 8.73 -10.01 -0.16
CA GLN A 14 8.58 -9.62 -1.56
C GLN A 14 7.99 -8.22 -1.69
N ASN A 15 8.26 -7.61 -2.84
CA ASN A 15 7.63 -6.36 -3.24
C ASN A 15 6.58 -6.62 -4.32
N VAL A 16 5.64 -5.69 -4.44
CA VAL A 16 4.63 -5.65 -5.49
C VAL A 16 4.73 -4.36 -6.28
N GLN A 17 4.62 -4.49 -7.60
CA GLN A 17 4.61 -3.34 -8.50
C GLN A 17 3.21 -2.73 -8.57
N VAL A 18 3.11 -1.45 -8.20
CA VAL A 18 1.87 -0.66 -8.28
C VAL A 18 2.18 0.64 -9.01
N ALA A 19 1.59 0.81 -10.19
CA ALA A 19 1.76 2.03 -11.00
C ALA A 19 3.24 2.42 -11.26
N GLY A 20 4.12 1.42 -11.41
CA GLY A 20 5.55 1.61 -11.66
C GLY A 20 6.41 1.79 -10.39
N ILE A 21 5.81 1.68 -9.20
CA ILE A 21 6.48 1.80 -7.90
C ILE A 21 6.50 0.43 -7.21
N SER A 22 7.66 0.08 -6.64
CA SER A 22 7.89 -1.17 -5.93
C SER A 22 7.57 -1.01 -4.44
N LEU A 23 6.43 -1.55 -3.99
CA LEU A 23 5.98 -1.43 -2.60
C LEU A 23 6.25 -2.72 -1.81
N PRO A 24 6.82 -2.65 -0.59
CA PRO A 24 7.00 -3.82 0.28
C PRO A 24 5.65 -4.40 0.72
N ILE A 25 5.51 -5.73 0.68
CA ILE A 25 4.29 -6.39 1.15
C ILE A 25 4.13 -6.26 2.65
N SER A 26 5.22 -6.30 3.42
CA SER A 26 5.21 -6.07 4.86
C SER A 26 4.53 -4.74 5.22
N ALA A 27 4.90 -3.65 4.54
CA ALA A 27 4.29 -2.33 4.73
C ALA A 27 2.79 -2.35 4.40
N LEU A 28 2.40 -2.96 3.27
CA LEU A 28 0.98 -3.09 2.90
C LEU A 28 0.17 -3.91 3.91
N LYS A 29 0.76 -4.94 4.53
CA LYS A 29 0.14 -5.70 5.61
C LYS A 29 -0.03 -4.88 6.89
N GLN A 30 0.92 -4.00 7.23
CA GLN A 30 0.74 -3.07 8.34
C GLN A 30 -0.45 -2.14 8.10
N PHE A 31 -0.59 -1.58 6.89
CA PHE A 31 -1.76 -0.78 6.54
C PHE A 31 -3.07 -1.56 6.68
N ILE A 32 -3.11 -2.85 6.32
CA ILE A 32 -4.27 -3.71 6.57
C ILE A 32 -4.55 -3.83 8.08
N GLY A 33 -3.51 -4.03 8.88
CA GLY A 33 -3.60 -4.05 10.36
C GLY A 33 -4.16 -2.75 10.95
N ASP A 34 -3.81 -1.61 10.34
CA ASP A 34 -4.32 -0.29 10.70
C ASP A 34 -5.75 -0.01 10.18
N GLY A 35 -6.36 -0.98 9.49
CA GLY A 35 -7.74 -0.92 9.00
C GLY A 35 -7.90 -0.38 7.58
N TYR A 36 -6.82 -0.08 6.87
CA TYR A 36 -6.87 0.28 5.46
C TYR A 36 -7.15 -0.95 4.60
N THR A 37 -8.05 -0.83 3.64
CA THR A 37 -8.48 -1.96 2.80
C THR A 37 -8.27 -1.70 1.31
N HIS A 38 -8.18 -0.43 0.92
CA HIS A 38 -8.05 -0.01 -0.46
C HIS A 38 -6.85 0.92 -0.64
N LEU A 39 -6.29 0.85 -1.84
CA LEU A 39 -5.19 1.69 -2.29
C LEU A 39 -5.50 2.24 -3.70
N LYS A 40 -5.10 3.47 -3.95
CA LYS A 40 -5.10 4.12 -5.27
C LYS A 40 -3.81 4.89 -5.48
N PRO A 41 -3.01 4.56 -6.51
CA PRO A 41 -1.82 5.32 -6.85
C PRO A 41 -2.16 6.58 -7.64
N TYR A 42 -1.35 7.62 -7.43
CA TYR A 42 -1.33 8.89 -8.14
C TYR A 42 0.07 9.11 -8.71
N GLN A 43 0.26 8.76 -9.98
CA GLN A 43 1.58 8.67 -10.60
C GLN A 43 2.27 10.03 -10.77
N ALA A 44 1.51 11.07 -11.14
CA ALA A 44 2.09 12.40 -11.37
C ALA A 44 2.64 12.99 -10.06
N GLU A 45 1.96 12.72 -8.95
CA GLU A 45 2.28 13.22 -7.62
C GLU A 45 3.18 12.27 -6.82
N LYS A 46 3.40 11.04 -7.30
CA LYS A 46 4.12 9.95 -6.60
C LYS A 46 3.58 9.67 -5.19
N THR A 47 2.24 9.69 -5.08
CA THR A 47 1.53 9.44 -3.81
C THR A 47 0.47 8.36 -3.97
N PHE A 48 -0.03 7.89 -2.85
CA PHE A 48 -1.05 6.86 -2.75
C PHE A 48 -2.12 7.30 -1.78
N SER A 49 -3.37 7.27 -2.23
CA SER A 49 -4.50 7.35 -1.32
C SER A 49 -4.82 5.95 -0.81
N LEU A 50 -4.87 5.80 0.51
CA LEU A 50 -5.29 4.59 1.19
C LEU A 50 -6.54 4.88 2.01
N TRP A 51 -7.49 3.96 2.02
CA TRP A 51 -8.69 4.11 2.83
C TRP A 51 -9.26 2.77 3.31
N GLY A 52 -10.04 2.85 4.38
CA GLY A 52 -10.78 1.76 5.00
C GLY A 52 -12.14 2.24 5.48
N LYS A 53 -12.76 1.47 6.38
CA LYS A 53 -14.10 1.78 6.89
C LYS A 53 -14.12 3.08 7.72
N ALA A 54 -13.06 3.33 8.50
CA ALA A 54 -12.96 4.44 9.43
C ALA A 54 -11.64 5.22 9.31
N CYS A 55 -10.84 4.95 8.28
CA CYS A 55 -9.52 5.57 8.09
C CYS A 55 -9.32 5.97 6.63
N THR A 56 -8.63 7.09 6.42
CA THR A 56 -8.22 7.59 5.10
C THR A 56 -6.88 8.29 5.25
N GLY A 57 -5.99 8.17 4.27
CA GLY A 57 -4.69 8.84 4.29
C GLY A 57 -4.11 8.99 2.89
N CYS A 58 -3.21 9.95 2.73
CA CYS A 58 -2.39 10.13 1.56
C CYS A 58 -0.93 9.92 1.98
N PHE A 59 -0.22 9.04 1.30
CA PHE A 59 1.14 8.65 1.65
C PHE A 59 2.01 8.70 0.39
N SER A 60 3.21 9.24 0.52
CA SER A 60 4.26 9.13 -0.49
C SER A 60 4.83 7.71 -0.55
N GLU A 61 5.54 7.41 -1.65
CA GLU A 61 6.32 6.18 -1.77
C GLU A 61 7.25 5.98 -0.57
N GLN A 62 7.98 7.02 -0.15
CA GLN A 62 8.94 6.93 0.95
C GLN A 62 8.25 6.63 2.29
N GLU A 63 7.10 7.23 2.56
CA GLU A 63 6.32 6.96 3.78
C GLU A 63 5.81 5.52 3.83
N ILE A 64 5.42 4.94 2.68
CA ILE A 64 5.01 3.53 2.62
C ILE A 64 6.23 2.63 2.81
N VAL A 65 7.34 2.89 2.11
CA VAL A 65 8.54 2.06 2.17
C VAL A 65 9.17 2.07 3.56
N ASN A 66 9.11 3.19 4.28
CA ASN A 66 9.67 3.31 5.64
C ASN A 66 8.79 2.67 6.73
N ARG A 67 7.59 2.20 6.39
CA ARG A 67 6.64 1.56 7.32
C ARG A 67 6.94 0.06 7.50
N LEU A 68 8.19 -0.26 7.84
CA LEU A 68 8.71 -1.63 8.03
C LEU A 68 8.53 -2.14 9.46
#